data_AF-A0A2C9KS78-F1
#
_entry.id   AF-A0A2C9KS78-F1
#
_cell.length_a   1.000
_cell.length_b   1.000
_cell.length_c   1.000
_cell.angle_alpha   90.00
_cell.angle_beta   90.00
_cell.angle_gamma   90.00
#
_symmetry.space_group_name_H-M   'P 1'
#
loop_
_entity.id
_entity.type
_entity.pdbx_description
1 polymer ?
#
loop_
_entity_poly.entity_id
_entity_poly.type
_entity_poly.pdbx_seq_one_letter_code
_entity_poly.pdbx_strand_id
1 'polypeptide(L)'
;MLLTFSKYLVSMFPTCGSPQHLEKMIAALTLVFLFLVNSYSSKLATRISVLTTLGKVAALLVICVGGVVAMVQGATSELPSGFSGTKSDATPIAMAFYNALWAYSGASFLNCLVEEVKSPDKNVPKSIVMGTVLVIFIYVMTNVSYLAVMTRSELLQSDAVAALFADRVLRNFSLLIPVAVMISTLGATNNALFGYSRVTFAAARDGNLPDCLSYVHITQFTPFGALALTVSENNIFLRLLNFSPL
;
A
#
# COMPACT_ATOMS: atom_id res chain seq x y z
N MET A 1 -4.37 0.38 4.39
CA MET A 1 -3.92 1.32 3.33
C MET A 1 -4.72 2.62 3.36
N LEU A 2 -6.05 2.60 3.23
CA LEU A 2 -6.86 3.84 3.31
C LEU A 2 -6.75 4.58 4.65
N LEU A 3 -6.68 3.87 5.78
CA LEU A 3 -6.43 4.52 7.08
C LEU A 3 -5.06 5.22 7.11
N THR A 4 -4.05 4.63 6.49
CA THR A 4 -2.73 5.26 6.31
C THR A 4 -2.87 6.54 5.48
N PHE A 5 -3.56 6.49 4.35
CA PHE A 5 -3.87 7.68 3.54
C PHE A 5 -4.50 8.79 4.40
N SER A 6 -5.52 8.45 5.19
CA SER A 6 -6.22 9.40 6.05
C SER A 6 -5.34 9.97 7.16
N LYS A 7 -4.52 9.14 7.83
CA LYS A 7 -3.53 9.60 8.83
C LYS A 7 -2.57 10.63 8.22
N TYR A 8 -2.01 10.33 7.06
CA TYR A 8 -1.10 11.25 6.37
C TYR A 8 -1.80 12.53 5.92
N LEU A 9 -3.03 12.43 5.41
CA LEU A 9 -3.82 13.60 5.01
C LEU A 9 -4.14 14.51 6.20
N VAL A 10 -4.55 13.94 7.34
CA VAL A 10 -4.84 14.71 8.56
C VAL A 10 -3.57 15.32 9.14
N SER A 11 -2.43 14.63 9.07
CA SER A 11 -1.14 15.15 9.56
C SER A 11 -0.64 16.41 8.81
N MET A 12 -1.14 16.68 7.60
CA MET A 12 -0.82 17.91 6.85
C MET A 12 -1.59 19.12 7.38
N PHE A 13 -2.68 18.92 8.11
CA PHE A 13 -3.43 20.00 8.73
C PHE A 13 -2.97 20.14 10.19
N PRO A 14 -2.63 21.36 10.64
CA PRO A 14 -2.24 21.61 12.02
C PRO A 14 -3.48 21.56 12.93
N THR A 15 -4.04 20.37 13.12
CA THR A 15 -5.12 20.09 14.06
C THR A 15 -4.57 19.34 15.26
N CYS A 16 -4.87 19.81 16.48
CA CYS A 16 -4.50 19.15 17.73
C CYS A 16 -5.17 17.77 17.84
N GLY A 17 -4.43 16.73 17.47
CA GLY A 17 -4.88 15.33 17.50
C GLY A 17 -5.74 14.96 16.29
N SER A 18 -5.53 13.76 15.74
CA SER A 18 -6.39 13.23 14.68
C SER A 18 -7.59 12.51 15.31
N PRO A 19 -8.81 13.07 15.27
CA PRO A 19 -9.97 12.33 15.75
C PRO A 19 -10.14 11.08 14.87
N GLN A 20 -10.10 9.90 15.49
CA GLN A 20 -10.22 8.61 14.80
C GLN A 20 -11.45 8.55 13.88
N HIS A 21 -12.53 9.26 14.26
CA HIS A 21 -13.74 9.37 13.45
C HIS A 21 -13.49 10.11 12.12
N LEU A 22 -12.69 11.17 12.11
CA LEU A 22 -12.36 11.93 10.90
C LEU A 22 -11.51 11.09 9.94
N GLU A 23 -10.52 10.36 10.46
CA GLU A 23 -9.69 9.45 9.64
C GLU A 23 -10.56 8.38 8.96
N LYS A 24 -11.47 7.76 9.72
CA LYS A 24 -12.42 6.76 9.18
C LYS A 24 -13.35 7.37 8.12
N MET A 25 -13.86 8.58 8.33
CA MET A 25 -14.71 9.27 7.35
C MET A 25 -13.96 9.58 6.06
N ILE A 26 -12.74 10.10 6.15
CA ILE A 26 -11.89 10.37 4.97
C ILE A 26 -11.61 9.06 4.22
N ALA A 27 -11.28 7.98 4.94
CA ALA A 27 -11.04 6.67 4.34
C ALA A 27 -12.28 6.15 3.59
N ALA A 28 -13.46 6.24 4.20
CA ALA A 28 -14.72 5.82 3.60
C ALA A 28 -15.09 6.67 2.37
N LEU A 29 -14.94 7.99 2.45
CA LEU A 29 -15.18 8.90 1.31
C LEU A 29 -14.24 8.60 0.14
N THR A 30 -12.95 8.35 0.45
CA THR A 30 -11.95 8.00 -0.56
C THR A 30 -12.29 6.66 -1.22
N LEU A 31 -12.77 5.67 -0.46
CA LEU A 31 -13.21 4.39 -1.00
C LEU A 31 -14.42 4.56 -1.93
N VAL A 32 -15.40 5.36 -1.55
CA VAL A 32 -16.58 5.67 -2.39
C VAL A 32 -16.14 6.43 -3.66
N PHE A 33 -15.20 7.36 -3.54
CA PHE A 33 -14.63 8.06 -4.70
C PHE A 33 -13.97 7.07 -5.67
N LEU A 34 -13.12 6.17 -5.16
CA LEU A 34 -12.49 5.14 -6.00
C LEU A 34 -13.54 4.23 -6.63
N PHE A 35 -14.59 3.86 -5.90
CA PHE A 35 -15.71 3.10 -6.44
C PHE A 35 -16.38 3.78 -7.63
N LEU A 36 -16.68 5.09 -7.53
CA LEU A 36 -17.29 5.84 -8.62
C LEU A 36 -16.38 5.90 -9.85
N VAL A 37 -15.08 6.15 -9.65
CA VAL A 37 -14.08 6.19 -10.73
C VAL A 37 -13.96 4.83 -11.42
N ASN A 38 -13.89 3.74 -10.66
CA ASN A 38 -13.78 2.38 -11.19
C ASN A 38 -15.07 1.94 -11.89
N SER A 39 -16.23 2.33 -11.37
CA SER A 39 -17.52 2.04 -11.98
C SER A 39 -17.64 2.75 -13.32
N TYR A 40 -17.25 4.03 -13.39
CA TYR A 40 -17.34 4.86 -14.60
C TYR A 40 -16.38 4.43 -15.72
N SER A 41 -15.12 4.12 -15.39
CA SER A 41 -14.16 3.68 -16.41
C SER A 41 -13.00 2.88 -15.83
N SER A 42 -12.97 1.58 -16.16
CA SER A 42 -11.84 0.69 -15.86
C SER A 42 -10.52 1.17 -16.49
N LYS A 43 -10.58 1.80 -17.67
CA LYS A 43 -9.39 2.37 -18.35
C LYS A 43 -8.80 3.54 -17.56
N LEU A 44 -9.65 4.44 -17.04
CA LEU A 44 -9.18 5.57 -16.23
C LEU A 44 -8.55 5.08 -14.93
N ALA A 45 -9.21 4.17 -14.22
CA ALA A 45 -8.68 3.61 -13.00
C ALA A 45 -7.36 2.86 -13.23
N THR A 46 -7.21 2.15 -14.35
CA THR A 46 -5.92 1.53 -14.74
C THR A 46 -4.82 2.58 -14.95
N ARG A 47 -5.11 3.70 -15.64
CA ARG A 47 -4.14 4.80 -15.82
C ARG A 47 -3.70 5.41 -14.49
N ILE A 48 -4.64 5.64 -13.57
CA ILE A 48 -4.35 6.15 -12.22
C ILE A 48 -3.43 5.18 -11.46
N SER A 49 -3.69 3.88 -11.55
CA SER A 49 -2.84 2.84 -10.94
C SER A 49 -1.41 2.82 -11.50
N VAL A 50 -1.26 2.98 -12.82
CA VAL A 50 0.07 3.01 -13.46
C VAL A 50 0.84 4.25 -13.03
N LEU A 51 0.22 5.44 -13.09
CA LEU A 51 0.85 6.69 -12.65
C LEU A 51 1.26 6.64 -11.19
N THR A 52 0.38 6.13 -10.33
CA THR A 52 0.69 5.92 -8.92
C THR A 52 1.83 4.91 -8.71
N THR A 53 1.89 3.87 -9.55
CA THR A 53 2.93 2.86 -9.47
C THR A 53 4.30 3.41 -9.86
N LEU A 54 4.37 4.28 -10.86
CA LEU A 54 5.59 5.00 -11.18
C LEU A 54 5.99 5.95 -10.04
N GLY A 55 5.02 6.68 -9.49
CA GLY A 55 5.25 7.59 -8.36
C GLY A 55 5.80 6.89 -7.11
N LYS A 56 5.23 5.74 -6.71
CA LYS A 56 5.71 5.00 -5.53
C LYS A 56 7.12 4.42 -5.74
N VAL A 57 7.44 3.94 -6.94
CA VAL A 57 8.80 3.44 -7.24
C VAL A 57 9.80 4.60 -7.21
N ALA A 58 9.45 5.75 -7.80
CA ALA A 58 10.29 6.95 -7.72
C ALA A 58 10.53 7.40 -6.28
N ALA A 59 9.50 7.41 -5.43
CA ALA A 59 9.63 7.77 -4.01
C ALA A 59 10.56 6.81 -3.25
N LEU A 60 10.44 5.50 -3.49
CA LEU A 60 11.33 4.50 -2.88
C LEU A 60 12.77 4.66 -3.38
N LEU A 61 12.98 4.98 -4.65
CA LEU A 61 14.32 5.25 -5.19
C LEU A 61 14.94 6.48 -4.53
N VAL A 62 14.18 7.55 -4.27
CA VAL A 62 14.67 8.72 -3.52
C VAL A 62 15.12 8.34 -2.12
N ILE A 63 14.37 7.46 -1.43
CA ILE A 63 14.77 6.96 -0.09
C ILE A 63 16.03 6.10 -0.16
N CYS A 64 16.14 5.22 -1.16
CA CYS A 64 17.32 4.39 -1.37
C CYS A 64 18.56 5.25 -1.63
N VAL A 65 18.49 6.18 -2.58
CA VAL A 65 19.59 7.10 -2.93
C VAL A 65 19.93 8.00 -1.75
N GLY A 66 18.94 8.55 -1.05
CA GLY A 66 19.15 9.38 0.14
C GLY A 66 19.90 8.64 1.24
N GLY A 67 19.57 7.38 1.49
CA GLY A 67 20.30 6.55 2.46
C GLY A 67 21.73 6.24 2.02
N VAL A 68 21.96 5.94 0.74
CA VAL A 68 23.32 5.74 0.21
C VAL A 68 24.17 7.00 0.37
N VAL A 69 23.63 8.17 0.04
CA VAL A 69 24.33 9.45 0.22
C VAL A 69 24.64 9.70 1.69
N ALA A 70 23.70 9.45 2.59
CA ALA A 70 23.93 9.59 4.04
C ALA A 70 25.02 8.65 4.56
N MET A 71 25.06 7.40 4.08
CA MET A 71 26.13 6.44 4.42
C MET A 71 27.50 6.92 3.93
N VAL A 72 27.59 7.45 2.71
CA VAL A 72 28.84 8.02 2.17
C VAL A 72 29.30 9.24 2.96
N GLN A 73 28.38 10.03 3.50
CA GLN A 73 28.66 11.18 4.38
C GLN A 73 29.08 10.77 5.81
N GLY A 74 29.11 9.47 6.13
CA GLY A 74 29.57 8.95 7.41
C GLY A 74 28.47 8.61 8.42
N ALA A 75 27.18 8.68 8.04
CA ALA A 75 26.07 8.26 8.89
C ALA A 75 25.93 6.72 8.93
N THR A 76 26.96 6.05 9.47
CA THR A 76 27.00 4.59 9.63
C THR A 76 27.10 4.14 11.09
N SER A 77 27.13 5.10 12.02
CA SER A 77 27.32 4.84 13.46
C SER A 77 26.23 3.96 14.07
N GLU A 78 25.01 3.98 13.52
CA GLU A 78 23.86 3.23 14.04
C GLU A 78 23.66 1.85 13.37
N LEU A 79 24.38 1.55 12.29
CA LEU A 79 24.26 0.24 11.62
C LEU A 79 24.65 -0.94 12.54
N PRO A 80 25.73 -0.87 13.35
CA PRO A 80 26.08 -1.95 14.27
C PRO A 80 25.09 -2.12 15.42
N SER A 81 24.41 -1.05 15.84
CA SER A 81 23.44 -1.08 16.95
C SER A 81 22.05 -1.59 16.51
N GLY A 82 21.78 -1.64 15.20
CA GLY A 82 20.49 -2.06 14.63
C GLY A 82 20.03 -3.48 15.00
N PHE A 83 20.96 -4.40 15.25
CA PHE A 83 20.66 -5.79 15.67
C PHE A 83 20.65 -5.99 17.19
N SER A 84 20.98 -4.96 17.97
CA SER A 84 21.00 -5.03 19.42
C SER A 84 19.59 -5.29 19.96
N GLY A 85 19.42 -6.12 20.99
CA GLY A 85 18.11 -6.43 21.57
C GLY A 85 17.16 -7.20 20.64
N THR A 86 17.71 -8.02 19.75
CA THR A 86 16.96 -9.06 19.02
C THR A 86 16.40 -10.08 20.02
N LYS A 87 15.08 -10.29 20.00
CA LYS A 87 14.44 -11.35 20.79
C LYS A 87 14.41 -12.63 19.95
N SER A 88 14.87 -13.74 20.53
CA SER A 88 14.87 -15.05 19.86
C SER A 88 13.62 -15.87 20.17
N ASP A 89 12.62 -15.27 20.81
CA ASP A 89 11.36 -15.90 21.14
C ASP A 89 10.53 -16.17 19.88
N ALA A 90 9.76 -17.25 19.87
CA ALA A 90 8.95 -17.64 18.72
C ALA A 90 7.88 -16.59 18.36
N THR A 91 7.28 -15.93 19.35
CA THR A 91 6.16 -14.99 19.13
C THR A 91 6.59 -13.71 18.39
N PRO A 92 7.63 -12.97 18.82
CA PRO A 92 8.13 -11.81 18.07
C PRO A 92 8.60 -12.17 16.66
N ILE A 93 9.24 -13.33 16.48
CA ILE A 93 9.68 -13.81 15.17
C ILE A 93 8.46 -14.06 14.27
N ALA A 94 7.43 -14.75 14.77
CA ALA A 94 6.20 -15.01 14.02
C ALA A 94 5.48 -13.72 13.62
N MET A 95 5.40 -12.72 14.53
CA MET A 95 4.82 -11.42 14.23
C MET A 95 5.63 -10.64 13.19
N ALA A 96 6.97 -10.71 13.24
CA ALA A 96 7.82 -10.09 12.23
C ALA A 96 7.59 -10.70 10.84
N PHE A 97 7.53 -12.03 10.75
CA PHE A 97 7.18 -12.72 9.50
C PHE A 97 5.78 -12.36 9.01
N TYR A 98 4.79 -12.26 9.90
CA TYR A 98 3.43 -11.85 9.55
C TYR A 98 3.41 -10.46 8.89
N ASN A 99 4.08 -9.49 9.50
CA ASN A 99 4.18 -8.12 8.96
C ASN A 99 4.95 -8.09 7.62
N ALA A 100 6.03 -8.87 7.50
CA ALA A 100 6.78 -8.99 6.26
C ALA A 100 5.93 -9.62 5.15
N LEU A 101 5.26 -10.73 5.41
CA LEU A 101 4.36 -11.40 4.47
C LEU A 101 3.24 -10.48 4.00
N TRP A 102 2.68 -9.67 4.90
CA TRP A 102 1.68 -8.68 4.54
C TRP A 102 2.21 -7.68 3.50
N ALA A 103 3.45 -7.20 3.67
CA ALA A 103 4.11 -6.30 2.72
C ALA A 103 4.34 -6.94 1.33
N TYR A 104 4.55 -8.25 1.26
CA TYR A 104 4.77 -8.99 0.00
C TYR A 104 3.50 -9.61 -0.62
N SER A 105 2.33 -9.49 0.02
CA SER A 105 1.09 -10.16 -0.41
C SER A 105 0.54 -9.73 -1.78
N GLY A 106 1.11 -8.68 -2.39
CA GLY A 106 0.60 -8.10 -3.64
C GLY A 106 0.71 -8.98 -4.90
N ALA A 107 1.58 -10.00 -4.91
CA ALA A 107 1.79 -10.84 -6.08
C ALA A 107 0.53 -11.63 -6.51
N SER A 108 -0.31 -12.01 -5.53
CA SER A 108 -1.54 -12.78 -5.78
C SER A 108 -2.57 -12.03 -6.63
N PHE A 109 -2.55 -10.70 -6.64
CA PHE A 109 -3.47 -9.90 -7.45
C PHE A 109 -3.22 -10.02 -8.96
N LEU A 110 -2.00 -10.38 -9.38
CA LEU A 110 -1.69 -10.62 -10.80
C LEU A 110 -2.47 -11.82 -11.35
N ASN A 111 -2.68 -12.85 -10.53
CA ASN A 111 -3.44 -14.03 -10.93
C ASN A 111 -4.91 -13.69 -11.20
N CYS A 112 -5.47 -12.70 -10.51
CA CYS A 112 -6.85 -12.25 -10.67
C CYS A 112 -7.08 -11.52 -12.01
N LEU A 113 -6.00 -11.11 -12.68
CA LEU A 113 -6.01 -10.35 -13.93
C LEU A 113 -5.51 -11.20 -15.10
N VAL A 114 -5.33 -12.51 -14.92
CA VAL A 114 -4.77 -13.39 -15.95
C VAL A 114 -5.57 -13.37 -17.25
N GLU A 115 -6.90 -13.27 -17.16
CA GLU A 115 -7.81 -13.19 -18.32
C GLU A 115 -7.63 -11.88 -19.13
N GLU A 116 -7.05 -10.83 -18.53
CA GLU A 116 -6.82 -9.52 -19.17
C GLU A 116 -5.38 -9.34 -19.67
N VAL A 117 -4.46 -10.25 -19.31
CA VAL A 117 -3.05 -10.18 -19.69
C VAL A 117 -2.83 -10.78 -21.07
N LYS A 118 -2.16 -10.03 -21.96
CA LYS A 118 -1.72 -10.55 -23.26
C LYS A 118 -0.69 -11.67 -23.05
N SER A 119 -0.93 -12.84 -23.63
CA SER A 119 -0.04 -14.03 -23.53
C SER A 119 0.29 -14.43 -22.09
N PRO A 120 -0.71 -14.88 -21.30
CA PRO A 120 -0.56 -15.12 -19.87
C PRO A 120 0.51 -16.17 -19.54
N ASP A 121 0.60 -17.25 -20.33
CA ASP A 121 1.55 -18.37 -20.13
C ASP A 121 3.01 -17.93 -20.00
N LYS A 122 3.38 -16.84 -20.68
CA LYS A 122 4.75 -16.31 -20.69
C LYS A 122 4.88 -15.07 -19.81
N ASN A 123 3.88 -14.19 -19.82
CA ASN A 123 4.00 -12.88 -19.20
C ASN A 123 3.68 -12.88 -17.71
N VAL A 124 2.73 -13.70 -17.24
CA VAL A 124 2.41 -13.82 -15.82
C VAL A 124 3.59 -14.34 -15.00
N PRO A 125 4.20 -15.50 -15.33
CA PRO A 125 5.32 -16.02 -14.53
C PRO A 125 6.54 -15.08 -14.56
N LYS A 126 6.85 -14.49 -15.71
CA LYS A 126 7.95 -13.50 -15.82
C LYS A 126 7.69 -12.26 -14.97
N SER A 127 6.47 -11.74 -14.98
CA SER A 127 6.10 -10.55 -14.22
C SER A 127 6.18 -10.80 -12.72
N ILE A 128 5.73 -11.97 -12.25
CA ILE A 128 5.82 -12.35 -10.84
C ILE A 128 7.29 -12.45 -10.41
N VAL A 129 8.13 -13.17 -11.14
CA VAL A 129 9.54 -13.36 -10.76
C VAL A 129 10.30 -12.03 -10.79
N MET A 130 10.22 -11.27 -11.88
CA MET A 130 10.90 -9.98 -12.00
C MET A 130 10.39 -8.96 -10.97
N GLY A 131 9.07 -8.90 -10.77
CA GLY A 131 8.44 -8.00 -9.81
C GLY A 131 8.87 -8.32 -8.38
N THR A 132 8.84 -9.59 -7.99
CA THR A 132 9.25 -10.02 -6.64
C THR A 132 10.72 -9.73 -6.37
N VAL A 133 11.63 -10.06 -7.30
CA VAL A 133 13.07 -9.79 -7.13
C VAL A 133 13.34 -8.28 -6.98
N LEU A 134 12.69 -7.46 -7.81
CA LEU A 134 12.81 -6.01 -7.73
C LEU A 134 12.33 -5.47 -6.38
N VAL A 135 11.18 -5.93 -5.89
CA VAL A 135 10.62 -5.50 -4.60
C VAL A 135 11.51 -5.92 -3.45
N ILE A 136 12.05 -7.16 -3.46
CA ILE A 136 13.02 -7.63 -2.46
C ILE A 136 14.22 -6.67 -2.38
N PHE A 137 14.81 -6.35 -3.53
CA PHE A 137 15.97 -5.47 -3.60
C PHE A 137 15.67 -4.08 -3.02
N ILE A 138 14.56 -3.46 -3.45
CA ILE A 138 14.14 -2.13 -2.98
C ILE A 138 13.84 -2.15 -1.48
N TYR A 139 13.16 -3.18 -0.97
CA TYR A 139 12.81 -3.27 0.44
C TYR A 139 14.04 -3.45 1.32
N VAL A 140 15.00 -4.29 0.92
CA VAL A 140 16.26 -4.44 1.65
C VAL A 140 17.02 -3.11 1.67
N MET A 141 17.18 -2.45 0.52
CA MET A 141 17.84 -1.13 0.46
C MET A 141 17.14 -0.09 1.34
N THR A 142 15.81 -0.03 1.30
CA THR A 142 15.02 0.93 2.09
C THR A 142 15.22 0.71 3.60
N ASN A 143 15.23 -0.54 4.06
CA ASN A 143 15.48 -0.85 5.48
C ASN A 143 16.90 -0.46 5.90
N VAL A 144 17.90 -0.71 5.05
CA VAL A 144 19.29 -0.28 5.31
C VAL A 144 19.37 1.25 5.37
N SER A 145 18.71 1.97 4.45
CA SER A 145 18.63 3.44 4.47
C SER A 145 18.05 3.98 5.78
N TYR A 146 16.97 3.38 6.28
CA TYR A 146 16.36 3.80 7.54
C TYR A 146 17.28 3.57 8.74
N LEU A 147 17.94 2.41 8.82
CA LEU A 147 18.88 2.11 9.90
C LEU A 147 20.16 2.96 9.85
N ALA A 148 20.56 3.45 8.67
CA ALA A 148 21.71 4.34 8.54
C ALA A 148 21.44 5.75 9.10
N VAL A 149 20.21 6.25 8.91
CA VAL A 149 19.86 7.66 9.22
C VAL A 149 19.18 7.84 10.57
N MET A 150 18.49 6.80 11.07
CA MET A 150 17.62 6.90 12.24
C MET A 150 18.01 5.91 13.34
N THR A 151 17.76 6.30 14.59
CA THR A 151 17.96 5.42 15.74
C THR A 151 16.81 4.43 15.90
N ARG A 152 17.05 3.30 16.57
CA ARG A 152 16.01 2.27 16.83
C ARG A 152 14.80 2.84 17.59
N SER A 153 15.01 3.71 18.57
CA SER A 153 13.93 4.32 19.34
C SER A 153 13.01 5.16 18.46
N GLU A 154 13.57 5.92 17.53
CA GLU A 154 12.79 6.73 16.59
C GLU A 154 11.99 5.86 15.61
N LEU A 155 12.57 4.75 15.14
CA LEU A 155 11.89 3.80 14.26
C LEU A 155 10.71 3.10 14.97
N LEU A 156 10.83 2.81 16.27
CA LEU A 156 9.78 2.13 17.04
C LEU A 156 8.70 3.09 17.54
N GLN A 157 9.02 4.36 17.78
CA GLN A 157 8.05 5.35 18.26
C GLN A 157 7.27 6.05 17.14
N SER A 158 7.80 6.05 15.91
CA SER A 158 7.19 6.76 14.79
C SER A 158 6.20 5.88 14.02
N ASP A 159 4.93 6.28 14.06
CA ASP A 159 3.87 5.74 13.18
C ASP A 159 4.15 5.99 11.68
N ALA A 160 5.04 6.93 11.35
CA ALA A 160 5.26 7.47 10.01
C ALA A 160 6.75 7.54 9.64
N VAL A 161 7.46 6.41 9.72
CA VAL A 161 8.92 6.28 9.49
C VAL A 161 9.40 6.98 8.21
N ALA A 162 8.70 6.82 7.08
CA ALA A 162 9.11 7.42 5.82
C ALA A 162 9.10 8.96 5.85
N ALA A 163 8.14 9.57 6.54
CA ALA A 163 8.07 11.03 6.67
C ALA A 163 9.16 11.57 7.61
N LEU A 164 9.45 10.84 8.69
CA LEU A 164 10.52 11.21 9.60
C LEU A 164 11.90 11.14 8.91
N PHE A 165 12.11 10.12 8.08
CA PHE A 165 13.30 10.03 7.21
C PHE A 165 13.38 11.22 6.24
N ALA A 166 12.27 11.58 5.61
CA ALA A 166 12.20 12.72 4.67
C ALA A 166 12.62 14.04 5.34
N ASP A 167 12.13 14.27 6.56
CA ASP A 167 12.45 15.47 7.32
C ASP A 167 13.95 15.57 7.64
N ARG A 168 14.57 14.45 8.00
CA ARG A 168 16.01 14.36 8.29
C ARG A 168 16.90 14.55 7.06
N VAL A 169 16.57 13.91 5.95
CA VAL A 169 17.45 13.89 4.76
C VAL A 169 17.17 15.04 3.81
N LEU A 170 15.89 15.38 3.60
CA LEU A 170 15.47 16.28 2.53
C LEU A 170 15.12 17.70 3.01
N ARG A 171 15.07 17.96 4.33
CA ARG A 171 14.75 19.24 5.04
C ARG A 171 13.75 20.16 4.31
N ASN A 172 14.14 20.78 3.20
CA ASN A 172 13.32 21.62 2.32
C ASN A 172 12.18 20.87 1.58
N PHE A 173 12.29 19.55 1.33
CA PHE A 173 11.26 18.76 0.62
C PHE A 173 10.50 17.79 1.54
N SER A 174 10.37 18.10 2.83
CA SER A 174 9.72 17.22 3.83
C SER A 174 8.29 16.83 3.46
N LEU A 175 7.53 17.67 2.75
CA LEU A 175 6.16 17.38 2.29
C LEU A 175 6.10 16.42 1.09
N LEU A 176 7.19 16.22 0.36
CA LEU A 176 7.18 15.39 -0.86
C LEU A 176 6.88 13.92 -0.54
N ILE A 177 7.47 13.39 0.53
CA ILE A 177 7.31 11.97 0.90
C ILE A 177 5.91 11.67 1.45
N PRO A 178 5.33 12.44 2.40
CA PRO A 178 3.94 12.28 2.81
C PRO A 178 2.96 12.29 1.62
N VAL A 179 3.12 13.22 0.68
CA VAL A 179 2.29 13.28 -0.53
C VAL A 179 2.49 12.05 -1.41
N ALA A 180 3.73 11.60 -1.59
CA ALA A 180 4.02 10.38 -2.34
C ALA A 180 3.43 9.12 -1.68
N VAL A 181 3.44 9.04 -0.34
CA VAL A 181 2.82 7.95 0.43
C VAL A 181 1.30 7.97 0.28
N MET A 182 0.68 9.15 0.32
CA MET A 182 -0.75 9.30 0.06
C MET A 182 -1.12 8.84 -1.36
N ILE A 183 -0.39 9.29 -2.38
CA ILE A 183 -0.60 8.85 -3.76
C ILE A 183 -0.43 7.32 -3.85
N SER A 184 0.64 6.76 -3.27
CA SER A 184 0.91 5.32 -3.26
C SER A 184 -0.22 4.50 -2.65
N THR A 185 -0.73 4.92 -1.49
CA THR A 185 -1.83 4.23 -0.78
C THR A 185 -3.15 4.30 -1.55
N LEU A 186 -3.42 5.40 -2.27
CA LEU A 186 -4.57 5.49 -3.19
C LEU A 186 -4.48 4.46 -4.32
N GLY A 187 -3.36 4.38 -5.04
CA GLY A 187 -3.22 3.42 -6.14
C GLY A 187 -3.14 1.98 -5.68
N ALA A 188 -2.57 1.71 -4.50
CA ALA A 188 -2.60 0.37 -3.91
C ALA A 188 -4.03 -0.07 -3.58
N THR A 189 -4.85 0.83 -3.02
CA THR A 189 -6.27 0.57 -2.77
C THR A 189 -7.04 0.36 -4.08
N ASN A 190 -6.74 1.15 -5.11
CA ASN A 190 -7.34 1.00 -6.43
C ASN A 190 -7.02 -0.37 -7.07
N ASN A 191 -5.76 -0.81 -6.97
CA ASN A 191 -5.35 -2.15 -7.44
C ASN A 191 -6.05 -3.28 -6.68
N ALA A 192 -6.18 -3.13 -5.35
CA ALA A 192 -6.90 -4.10 -4.53
C ALA A 192 -8.38 -4.19 -4.92
N LEU A 193 -9.05 -3.06 -5.11
CA LEU A 193 -10.46 -3.01 -5.55
C LEU A 193 -10.65 -3.72 -6.89
N PHE A 194 -9.71 -3.54 -7.81
CA PHE A 194 -9.68 -4.24 -9.09
C PHE A 194 -9.48 -5.75 -8.96
N GLY A 195 -8.55 -6.19 -8.11
CA GLY A 195 -8.31 -7.62 -7.89
C GLY A 195 -9.53 -8.30 -7.29
N TYR A 196 -10.06 -7.74 -6.19
CA TYR A 196 -11.18 -8.33 -5.46
C TYR A 196 -12.47 -8.38 -6.28
N SER A 197 -12.80 -7.32 -7.03
CA SER A 197 -14.01 -7.33 -7.88
C SER A 197 -14.02 -8.46 -8.91
N ARG A 198 -12.85 -8.84 -9.45
CA ARG A 198 -12.72 -9.94 -10.41
C ARG A 198 -12.83 -11.32 -9.76
N VAL A 199 -12.26 -11.47 -8.55
CA VAL A 199 -12.41 -12.70 -7.77
C VAL A 199 -13.88 -12.91 -7.40
N THR A 200 -14.56 -11.87 -6.92
CA THR A 200 -16.00 -11.92 -6.59
C THR A 200 -16.84 -12.21 -7.83
N PHE A 201 -16.52 -11.60 -8.98
CA PHE A 201 -17.18 -11.86 -10.25
C PHE A 201 -17.01 -13.32 -10.71
N ALA A 202 -15.79 -13.85 -10.66
CA ALA A 202 -15.50 -15.24 -11.01
C ALA A 202 -16.21 -16.21 -10.06
N ALA A 203 -16.21 -15.94 -8.75
CA ALA A 203 -16.91 -16.76 -7.76
C ALA A 203 -18.44 -16.78 -7.98
N ALA A 204 -19.03 -15.66 -8.38
CA ALA A 204 -20.45 -15.60 -8.75
C ALA A 204 -20.74 -16.37 -10.05
N ARG A 205 -19.86 -16.28 -11.05
CA ARG A 205 -19.97 -17.04 -12.30
C ARG A 205 -19.94 -18.56 -12.05
N ASP A 206 -19.16 -19.01 -11.07
CA ASP A 206 -19.03 -20.43 -10.70
C ASP A 206 -20.16 -20.91 -9.78
N GLY A 207 -21.15 -20.07 -9.47
CA GLY A 207 -22.32 -20.40 -8.62
C GLY A 207 -22.05 -20.38 -7.12
N ASN A 208 -20.87 -19.94 -6.67
CA ASN A 208 -20.52 -19.85 -5.25
C ASN A 208 -21.10 -18.58 -4.57
N LEU A 209 -21.52 -17.59 -5.35
CA LEU A 209 -22.12 -16.34 -4.90
C LEU A 209 -23.39 -16.03 -5.72
N PRO A 210 -24.28 -15.14 -5.24
CA PRO A 210 -25.50 -14.80 -5.97
C PRO A 210 -25.24 -14.28 -7.40
N ASP A 211 -26.03 -14.76 -8.37
CA ASP A 211 -25.91 -14.43 -9.79
C ASP A 211 -25.96 -12.92 -10.10
N CYS A 212 -26.53 -12.11 -9.20
CA CYS A 212 -26.55 -10.65 -9.37
C CYS A 212 -25.15 -10.01 -9.40
N LEU A 213 -24.14 -10.69 -8.84
CA LEU A 213 -22.76 -10.21 -8.78
C LEU A 213 -21.95 -10.54 -10.04
N SER A 214 -22.43 -11.46 -10.89
CA SER A 214 -21.83 -11.78 -12.18
C SER A 214 -22.32 -10.88 -13.33
N TYR A 215 -23.13 -9.86 -13.06
CA TYR A 215 -23.57 -8.92 -14.10
C TYR A 215 -22.50 -7.86 -14.41
N VAL A 216 -22.29 -7.63 -15.71
CA VAL A 216 -21.38 -6.61 -16.25
C VAL A 216 -22.20 -5.46 -16.83
N HIS A 217 -21.79 -4.23 -16.57
CA HIS A 217 -22.46 -3.05 -17.11
C HIS A 217 -22.33 -2.99 -18.64
N ILE A 218 -23.44 -2.80 -19.36
CA ILE A 218 -23.53 -2.92 -20.82
C ILE A 218 -22.66 -1.90 -21.57
N THR A 219 -22.55 -0.66 -21.06
CA THR A 219 -21.82 0.41 -21.77
C THR A 219 -20.37 0.60 -21.29
N GLN A 220 -20.08 0.22 -20.04
CA GLN A 220 -18.79 0.50 -19.39
C GLN A 220 -17.95 -0.78 -19.20
N PHE A 221 -18.55 -1.96 -19.41
CA PHE A 221 -17.92 -3.26 -19.25
C PHE A 221 -17.28 -3.46 -17.87
N THR A 222 -17.91 -2.91 -16.83
CA THR A 222 -17.46 -2.96 -15.43
C THR A 222 -18.39 -3.83 -14.58
N PRO A 223 -17.88 -4.69 -13.68
CA PRO A 223 -18.70 -5.52 -12.80
C PRO A 223 -19.19 -4.70 -11.58
N PHE A 224 -20.24 -3.90 -11.79
CA PHE A 224 -20.75 -2.95 -10.78
C PHE A 224 -21.19 -3.65 -9.48
N GLY A 225 -21.88 -4.78 -9.57
CA GLY A 225 -22.36 -5.54 -8.40
C GLY A 225 -21.22 -6.03 -7.50
N ALA A 226 -20.19 -6.63 -8.11
CA ALA A 226 -19.00 -7.09 -7.39
C ALA A 226 -18.20 -5.94 -6.75
N LEU A 227 -18.08 -4.80 -7.45
CA LEU A 227 -17.46 -3.59 -6.91
C LEU A 227 -18.22 -3.04 -5.70
N ALA A 228 -19.54 -2.98 -5.79
CA ALA A 228 -20.40 -2.48 -4.71
C ALA A 228 -20.29 -3.37 -3.46
N LEU A 229 -20.28 -4.69 -3.63
CA LEU A 229 -20.08 -5.63 -2.52
C LEU A 229 -18.74 -5.40 -1.83
N THR A 230 -17.65 -5.37 -2.60
CA THR A 230 -16.29 -5.16 -2.07
C THR A 230 -16.21 -3.85 -1.25
N VAL A 231 -16.81 -2.77 -1.73
CA VAL A 231 -16.82 -1.47 -1.05
C VAL A 231 -17.68 -1.50 0.21
N SER A 232 -18.82 -2.18 0.17
CA SER A 232 -19.72 -2.31 1.32
C SER A 232 -19.04 -3.07 2.46
N GLU A 233 -18.38 -4.19 2.17
CA GLU A 233 -17.64 -5.00 3.14
C GLU A 233 -16.50 -4.19 3.79
N ASN A 234 -15.72 -3.47 2.97
CA ASN A 234 -14.62 -2.63 3.47
C ASN A 234 -15.13 -1.47 4.34
N ASN A 235 -16.26 -0.84 3.99
CA ASN A 235 -16.86 0.21 4.81
C ASN A 235 -17.40 -0.32 6.15
N ILE A 236 -17.98 -1.53 6.16
CA ILE A 236 -18.40 -2.19 7.40
C ILE A 236 -17.18 -2.46 8.27
N PHE A 237 -16.11 -3.01 7.69
CA PHE A 237 -14.87 -3.29 8.41
C PHE A 237 -14.24 -2.02 8.99
N LEU A 238 -14.20 -0.91 8.25
CA LEU A 238 -13.73 0.39 8.74
C LEU A 238 -14.52 0.91 9.94
N ARG A 239 -15.82 0.62 10.02
CA ARG A 239 -16.67 0.97 11.17
C ARG A 239 -16.39 0.09 12.37
N LEU A 240 -16.18 -1.21 12.15
CA LEU A 240 -15.92 -2.20 13.20
C LEU A 240 -14.51 -2.09 13.81
N LEU A 241 -13.53 -1.59 13.04
CA LEU A 241 -12.18 -1.36 13.51
C LEU A 241 -12.14 -0.23 14.57
N ASN A 242 -12.36 -0.57 15.84
CA ASN A 242 -11.91 0.27 16.95
C ASN A 242 -10.43 -0.03 17.20
N PHE A 243 -9.55 0.82 16.67
CA PHE A 243 -8.15 0.79 17.06
C PHE A 243 -8.07 1.23 18.54
N SER A 244 -8.01 0.27 19.45
CA SER A 244 -7.26 0.47 20.69
C SER A 244 -5.81 0.77 20.28
N PRO A 245 -5.18 1.84 20.80
CA PRO A 245 -3.79 2.11 20.51
C PRO A 245 -2.97 0.94 21.06
N LEU A 246 -2.23 0.26 20.17
CA LEU A 246 -1.10 -0.60 20.54
C LEU A 246 0.14 0.29 20.64
#